data_AF-A0A6B8M6B8-F1
#
_entry.id   AF-A0A6B8M6B8-F1
#
_cell.length_a   1.000
_cell.length_b   1.000
_cell.length_c   1.000
_cell.angle_alpha   90.00
_cell.angle_beta   90.00
_cell.angle_gamma   90.00
#
_symmetry.space_group_name_H-M   'P 1'
#
loop_
_entity.id
_entity.type
_entity.pdbx_description
1 polymer ?
#
loop_
_entity_poly.entity_id
_entity_poly.type
_entity_poly.pdbx_seq_one_letter_code
_entity_poly.pdbx_strand_id
1 'polypeptide(L)'
;MTIAAPPPGLQPDEYDEIEAAVASTARGRLFLAEHARRARGAEGARMLAAIERLEARLEAQRALAPAEAFSLADRLTELSWSLRESGVEDFVCGQIDALAQEFRGAGGGVTIIEKQATPEVEPALGPARAHENATAREREPSHPSTALNAPAPEPIVIRPDARLAALSWLDRLPLIDRFALFA
;
A
#
# COMPACT_ATOMS: atom_id res chain seq x y z
N MET A 1 -11.17 -3.39 36.89
CA MET A 1 -11.11 -1.94 36.61
C MET A 1 -11.86 -1.71 35.31
N THR A 2 -13.00 -1.04 35.37
CA THR A 2 -13.80 -0.71 34.19
C THR A 2 -13.11 0.47 33.50
N ILE A 3 -12.50 0.23 32.35
CA ILE A 3 -12.07 1.32 31.48
C ILE A 3 -13.36 1.91 30.92
N ALA A 4 -13.77 3.06 31.44
CA ALA A 4 -14.90 3.80 30.93
C ALA A 4 -14.69 4.05 29.43
N ALA A 5 -15.73 3.79 28.62
CA ALA A 5 -15.69 4.09 27.20
C ALA A 5 -15.30 5.57 27.00
N PRO A 6 -14.43 5.89 26.03
CA PRO A 6 -14.04 7.27 25.78
C PRO A 6 -15.29 8.11 25.52
N PRO A 7 -15.42 9.29 26.14
CA PRO A 7 -16.55 10.18 25.91
C PRO A 7 -16.61 10.57 24.42
N PRO A 8 -17.81 10.74 23.83
CA PRO A 8 -17.93 11.10 22.44
C PRO A 8 -17.34 12.49 22.19
N GLY A 9 -16.39 12.56 21.25
CA GLY A 9 -15.84 13.79 20.68
C GLY A 9 -14.99 14.62 21.65
N LEU A 10 -13.82 14.11 22.03
CA LEU A 10 -12.74 14.93 22.61
C LEU A 10 -12.50 16.13 21.70
N GLN A 11 -12.68 17.35 22.21
CA GLN A 11 -12.33 18.54 21.45
C GLN A 11 -10.80 18.58 21.26
N PRO A 12 -10.29 19.18 20.17
CA PRO A 12 -8.84 19.29 19.94
C PRO A 12 -8.10 19.89 21.15
N ASP A 13 -8.66 20.96 21.75
CA ASP A 13 -8.05 21.63 22.90
C ASP A 13 -7.99 20.72 24.14
N GLU A 14 -9.05 19.95 24.41
CA GLU A 14 -9.09 18.97 25.51
C GLU A 14 -8.07 17.84 25.30
N TYR A 15 -7.88 17.44 24.04
CA TYR A 15 -6.86 16.45 23.68
C TYR A 15 -5.45 16.96 23.99
N ASP A 16 -5.16 18.20 23.59
CA ASP A 16 -3.85 18.83 23.82
C ASP A 16 -3.56 19.01 25.32
N GLU A 17 -4.57 19.37 26.12
CA GLU A 17 -4.45 19.46 27.58
C GLU A 17 -4.12 18.10 28.22
N ILE A 18 -4.78 17.03 27.76
CA ILE A 18 -4.52 15.67 28.22
C ILE A 18 -3.13 15.20 27.77
N GLU A 19 -2.75 15.48 26.52
CA GLU A 19 -1.43 15.16 26.00
C GLU A 19 -0.35 15.84 26.83
N ALA A 20 -0.49 17.14 27.11
CA ALA A 20 0.43 17.91 27.95
C ALA A 20 0.53 17.33 29.37
N ALA A 21 -0.61 16.97 29.98
CA ALA A 21 -0.65 16.36 31.30
C ALA A 21 0.09 15.01 31.32
N VAL A 22 -0.11 14.15 30.30
CA VAL A 22 0.60 12.86 30.18
C VAL A 22 2.10 13.09 29.94
N ALA A 23 2.45 13.99 29.02
CA ALA A 23 3.82 14.31 28.65
C ALA A 23 4.63 14.98 29.78
N SER A 24 3.97 15.51 30.81
CA SER A 24 4.62 16.08 31.99
C SER A 24 5.52 15.07 32.72
N THR A 25 5.22 13.77 32.62
CA THR A 25 5.97 12.70 33.27
C THR A 25 6.90 11.95 32.31
N ALA A 26 8.04 11.45 32.80
CA ALA A 26 8.95 10.62 32.00
C ALA A 26 8.27 9.35 31.46
N ARG A 27 7.43 8.71 32.29
CA ARG A 27 6.66 7.51 31.92
C ARG A 27 5.61 7.82 30.84
N GLY A 28 4.94 8.96 30.94
CA GLY A 28 3.93 9.37 29.96
C GLY A 28 4.54 9.64 28.58
N ARG A 29 5.69 10.30 28.49
CA ARG A 29 6.41 10.48 27.20
C ARG A 29 6.79 9.15 26.55
N LEU A 30 7.29 8.20 27.33
CA LEU A 30 7.59 6.84 26.83
C LEU A 30 6.32 6.12 26.34
N PHE A 31 5.21 6.25 27.07
CA PHE A 31 3.93 5.70 26.65
C PHE A 31 3.44 6.32 25.33
N LEU A 32 3.46 7.65 25.20
CA LEU A 32 3.01 8.34 23.98
C LEU A 32 3.86 7.95 22.76
N ALA A 33 5.18 7.87 22.92
CA ALA A 33 6.08 7.44 21.85
C ALA A 33 5.77 6.02 21.38
N GLU A 34 5.60 5.08 22.31
CA GLU A 34 5.27 3.69 21.98
C GLU A 34 3.85 3.55 21.43
N HIS A 35 2.89 4.30 21.96
CA HIS A 35 1.52 4.34 21.45
C HIS A 35 1.50 4.84 20.00
N ALA A 36 2.19 5.95 19.70
CA ALA A 36 2.28 6.48 18.34
C ALA A 36 2.96 5.48 17.38
N ARG A 37 4.00 4.76 17.83
CA ARG A 37 4.65 3.70 17.05
C ARG A 37 3.69 2.56 16.71
N ARG A 38 2.94 2.05 17.71
CA ARG A 38 1.94 0.98 17.50
C ARG A 38 0.77 1.43 16.65
N ALA A 39 0.28 2.65 16.88
CA ALA A 39 -0.80 3.23 16.11
C ALA A 39 -0.44 3.33 14.62
N ARG A 40 0.76 3.82 14.28
CA ARG A 40 1.25 3.83 12.89
C ARG A 40 1.38 2.42 12.30
N GLY A 41 1.89 1.46 13.06
CA GLY A 41 1.99 0.07 12.60
C GLY A 41 0.63 -0.55 12.30
N ALA A 42 -0.34 -0.35 13.21
CA ALA A 42 -1.71 -0.82 13.02
C ALA A 42 -2.41 -0.13 11.85
N GLU A 43 -2.23 1.18 11.69
CA GLU A 43 -2.82 1.94 10.59
C GLU A 43 -2.21 1.55 9.24
N GLY A 44 -0.88 1.37 9.17
CA GLY A 44 -0.21 0.87 7.98
C GLY A 44 -0.73 -0.51 7.57
N ALA A 45 -0.93 -1.42 8.52
CA ALA A 45 -1.51 -2.74 8.24
C ALA A 45 -2.95 -2.63 7.70
N ARG A 46 -3.79 -1.73 8.24
CA ARG A 46 -5.14 -1.49 7.71
C ARG A 46 -5.10 -0.92 6.29
N MET A 47 -4.19 0.00 6.01
CA MET A 47 -4.03 0.62 4.69
C MET A 47 -3.59 -0.41 3.65
N LEU A 48 -2.60 -1.25 3.96
CA LEU A 48 -2.17 -2.33 3.08
C LEU A 48 -3.31 -3.32 2.81
N ALA A 49 -4.03 -3.74 3.84
CA ALA A 49 -5.20 -4.61 3.67
C ALA A 49 -6.32 -3.94 2.84
N ALA A 50 -6.45 -2.62 2.89
CA ALA A 50 -7.41 -1.89 2.05
C ALA A 50 -6.96 -1.85 0.58
N ILE A 51 -5.65 -1.66 0.34
CA ILE A 51 -5.04 -1.69 -1.00
C ILE A 51 -5.22 -3.08 -1.62
N GLU A 52 -4.89 -4.15 -0.89
CA GLU A 52 -5.07 -5.53 -1.38
C GLU A 52 -6.52 -5.82 -1.78
N ARG A 53 -7.49 -5.38 -0.97
CA ARG A 53 -8.92 -5.51 -1.32
C ARG A 53 -9.30 -4.71 -2.56
N LEU A 54 -8.72 -3.53 -2.74
CA LEU A 54 -8.96 -2.68 -3.90
C LEU A 54 -8.37 -3.34 -5.16
N GLU A 55 -7.13 -3.81 -5.10
CA GLU A 55 -6.46 -4.53 -6.19
C GLU A 55 -7.27 -5.76 -6.60
N ALA A 56 -7.69 -6.59 -5.64
CA ALA A 56 -8.54 -7.76 -5.91
C ALA A 56 -9.85 -7.39 -6.61
N ARG A 57 -10.46 -6.26 -6.23
CA ARG A 57 -11.70 -5.78 -6.85
C ARG A 57 -11.45 -5.20 -8.25
N LEU A 58 -10.30 -4.57 -8.50
CA LEU A 58 -9.92 -4.07 -9.81
C LEU A 58 -9.61 -5.22 -10.77
N GLU A 59 -8.88 -6.24 -10.32
CA GLU A 59 -8.62 -7.46 -11.10
C GLU A 59 -9.92 -8.19 -11.44
N ALA A 60 -10.83 -8.33 -10.46
CA ALA A 60 -12.13 -8.94 -10.71
C ALA A 60 -13.01 -8.14 -11.69
N GLN A 61 -12.84 -6.81 -11.79
CA GLN A 61 -13.55 -5.98 -12.76
C GLN A 61 -12.94 -6.04 -14.17
N ARG A 62 -11.60 -6.19 -14.26
CA ARG A 62 -10.89 -6.31 -15.54
C ARG A 62 -11.04 -7.68 -16.17
N ALA A 63 -11.25 -8.72 -15.35
CA ALA A 63 -11.49 -10.06 -15.83
C ALA A 63 -12.93 -10.19 -16.34
N LEU A 64 -13.09 -10.26 -17.66
CA LEU A 64 -14.32 -10.80 -18.25
C LEU A 64 -14.44 -12.27 -17.83
N ALA A 65 -15.62 -12.72 -17.43
CA ALA A 65 -15.80 -14.13 -17.06
C ALA A 65 -15.37 -15.03 -18.25
N PRO A 66 -14.61 -16.13 -18.03
CA PRO A 66 -14.10 -16.94 -19.14
C PRO A 66 -15.18 -17.41 -20.13
N ALA A 67 -16.38 -17.72 -19.61
CA ALA A 67 -17.54 -18.09 -20.43
C ALA A 67 -18.05 -16.94 -21.30
N GLU A 68 -18.05 -15.70 -20.78
CA GLU A 68 -18.45 -14.52 -21.53
C GLU A 68 -17.41 -14.16 -22.60
N ALA A 69 -16.12 -14.30 -22.30
CA ALA A 69 -15.04 -14.08 -23.26
C ALA A 69 -15.12 -15.06 -24.44
N PHE A 70 -15.39 -16.33 -24.15
CA PHE A 70 -15.58 -17.35 -25.18
C PHE A 70 -16.83 -17.07 -26.03
N SER A 71 -17.97 -16.75 -25.39
CA SER A 71 -19.20 -16.43 -26.13
C SER A 71 -19.06 -15.19 -27.02
N LEU A 72 -18.35 -14.16 -26.55
CA LEU A 72 -18.05 -12.99 -27.35
C LEU A 72 -17.16 -13.33 -28.54
N ALA A 73 -16.12 -14.14 -28.34
CA ALA A 73 -15.24 -14.58 -29.41
C ALA A 73 -15.98 -15.41 -30.48
N ASP A 74 -16.93 -16.27 -30.08
CA ASP A 74 -17.78 -17.00 -31.03
C ASP A 74 -18.66 -16.04 -31.84
N ARG A 75 -19.30 -15.06 -31.18
CA ARG A 75 -20.10 -14.04 -31.87
C ARG A 75 -19.28 -13.23 -32.87
N LEU A 76 -18.04 -12.88 -32.53
CA LEU A 76 -17.14 -12.17 -33.43
C LEU A 76 -16.76 -13.02 -34.64
N THR A 77 -16.48 -14.32 -34.46
CA THR A 77 -16.22 -15.25 -35.57
C THR A 77 -17.44 -15.37 -36.49
N GLU A 78 -18.64 -15.55 -35.94
CA GLU A 78 -19.89 -15.64 -36.72
C GLU A 78 -20.17 -14.35 -37.51
N LEU A 79 -19.93 -13.19 -36.89
CA LEU A 79 -20.03 -11.89 -37.57
C LEU A 79 -19.01 -11.77 -38.71
N SER A 80 -17.74 -12.14 -38.47
CA SER A 80 -16.69 -12.15 -39.50
C SER A 80 -17.11 -12.99 -40.71
N TRP A 81 -17.69 -14.17 -40.45
CA TRP A 81 -18.21 -15.05 -41.51
C TRP A 81 -19.35 -14.40 -42.29
N SER A 82 -20.39 -13.89 -41.60
CA SER A 82 -21.51 -13.22 -42.25
C SER A 82 -21.09 -11.99 -43.07
N LEU A 83 -20.09 -11.24 -42.61
CA LEU A 83 -19.56 -10.09 -43.33
C LEU A 83 -18.85 -10.50 -44.63
N ARG A 84 -18.10 -11.62 -44.63
CA ARG A 84 -17.49 -12.18 -45.85
C ARG A 84 -18.57 -12.55 -46.87
N GLU A 85 -19.67 -13.15 -46.41
CA GLU A 85 -20.79 -13.49 -47.29
C GLU A 85 -21.46 -12.25 -47.90
N SER A 86 -21.50 -11.15 -47.16
CA SER A 86 -22.03 -9.87 -47.64
C SER A 86 -21.07 -9.11 -48.58
N GLY A 87 -19.85 -9.61 -48.78
CA GLY A 87 -18.83 -9.03 -49.67
C GLY A 87 -17.92 -7.98 -49.03
N VAL A 88 -17.80 -7.96 -47.70
CA VAL A 88 -16.85 -7.08 -46.99
C VAL A 88 -15.41 -7.56 -47.21
N GLU A 89 -14.46 -6.62 -47.24
CA GLU A 89 -13.04 -6.91 -47.51
C GLU A 89 -12.39 -7.84 -46.47
N ASP A 90 -11.56 -8.76 -46.94
CA ASP A 90 -10.83 -9.75 -46.12
C ASP A 90 -9.98 -9.12 -45.02
N PHE A 91 -9.44 -7.93 -45.24
CA PHE A 91 -8.64 -7.21 -44.24
C PHE A 91 -9.47 -6.85 -43.01
N VAL A 92 -10.72 -6.42 -43.19
CA VAL A 92 -11.62 -6.07 -42.09
C VAL A 92 -12.03 -7.33 -41.32
N CYS A 93 -12.41 -8.39 -42.03
CA CYS A 93 -12.74 -9.67 -41.41
C CYS A 93 -11.53 -10.26 -40.65
N GLY A 94 -10.32 -10.13 -41.20
CA GLY A 94 -9.09 -10.53 -40.53
C GLY A 94 -8.83 -9.79 -39.21
N GLN A 95 -9.18 -8.50 -39.12
CA GLN A 95 -9.10 -7.75 -37.86
C GLN A 95 -10.13 -8.25 -36.83
N ILE A 96 -11.34 -8.59 -37.26
CA ILE A 96 -12.37 -9.15 -36.37
C ILE A 96 -11.94 -10.53 -35.84
N ASP A 97 -11.35 -11.37 -36.71
CA ASP A 97 -10.83 -12.69 -36.33
C ASP A 97 -9.67 -12.58 -35.33
N ALA A 98 -8.80 -11.58 -35.50
CA ALA A 98 -7.71 -11.30 -34.55
C ALA A 98 -8.25 -10.90 -33.17
N LEU A 99 -9.24 -10.01 -33.11
CA LEU A 99 -9.90 -9.63 -31.86
C LEU A 99 -10.58 -10.84 -31.20
N ALA A 100 -11.27 -11.69 -31.96
CA ALA A 100 -11.86 -12.92 -31.43
C ALA A 100 -10.80 -13.86 -30.80
N GLN A 101 -9.61 -13.91 -31.37
CA GLN A 101 -8.51 -14.70 -30.83
C GLN A 101 -7.91 -14.12 -29.54
N GLU A 102 -7.85 -12.79 -29.42
CA GLU A 102 -7.46 -12.12 -28.19
C GLU A 102 -8.42 -12.43 -27.04
N PHE A 103 -9.74 -12.39 -27.28
CA PHE A 103 -10.75 -12.74 -26.27
C PHE A 103 -10.69 -14.22 -25.85
N ARG A 104 -10.39 -15.15 -26.78
CA ARG A 104 -10.14 -16.57 -26.44
C ARG A 104 -8.91 -16.75 -25.55
N GLY A 105 -7.86 -15.96 -25.77
CA GLY A 105 -6.65 -15.96 -24.93
C GLY A 105 -6.86 -15.34 -23.55
N ALA A 106 -7.68 -14.29 -23.46
CA ALA A 106 -8.01 -13.61 -22.20
C ALA A 106 -8.78 -14.49 -21.20
N GLY A 107 -9.60 -15.43 -21.68
CA GLY A 107 -10.28 -16.43 -20.84
C GLY A 107 -9.37 -17.54 -20.30
N GLY A 108 -8.13 -17.63 -20.78
CA GLY A 108 -7.13 -18.65 -20.42
C GLY A 108 -5.99 -18.14 -19.54
N GLY A 109 -6.14 -16.97 -18.92
CA GLY A 109 -5.12 -16.32 -18.10
C GLY A 109 -4.89 -16.95 -16.73
N VAL A 110 -4.40 -18.20 -16.67
CA VAL A 110 -3.30 -18.48 -15.74
C VAL A 110 -2.05 -18.01 -16.45
N THR A 111 -1.85 -16.69 -16.47
CA THR A 111 -0.50 -16.18 -16.60
C THR A 111 0.19 -16.68 -15.35
N ILE A 112 1.14 -17.59 -15.54
CA ILE A 112 2.12 -17.93 -14.53
C ILE A 112 2.72 -16.60 -14.11
N ILE A 113 2.20 -16.01 -13.02
CA ILE A 113 3.00 -15.15 -12.19
C ILE A 113 4.01 -16.12 -11.62
N GLU A 114 5.15 -16.21 -12.31
CA GLU A 114 6.36 -16.78 -11.77
C GLU A 114 6.46 -16.21 -10.37
N LYS A 115 6.32 -17.10 -9.38
CA LYS A 115 6.49 -16.85 -7.97
C LYS A 115 7.86 -16.19 -7.82
N GLN A 116 7.90 -14.85 -7.90
CA GLN A 116 9.05 -14.11 -7.44
C GLN A 116 9.15 -14.47 -5.98
N ALA A 117 10.20 -15.25 -5.68
CA ALA A 117 10.59 -15.59 -4.34
C ALA A 117 10.64 -14.29 -3.55
N THR A 118 9.69 -14.13 -2.64
CA THR A 118 9.84 -13.25 -1.49
C THR A 118 11.18 -13.59 -0.86
N PRO A 119 12.17 -12.68 -0.83
CA PRO A 119 13.23 -12.85 0.16
C PRO A 119 12.53 -12.81 1.52
N GLU A 120 12.64 -13.90 2.28
CA GLU A 120 12.31 -13.90 3.70
C GLU A 120 13.01 -12.72 4.36
N VAL A 121 12.25 -11.68 4.69
CA VAL A 121 12.68 -10.73 5.70
C VAL A 121 12.40 -11.42 7.02
N GLU A 122 13.42 -12.11 7.55
CA GLU A 122 13.43 -12.53 8.95
C GLU A 122 13.08 -11.32 9.82
N PRO A 123 12.09 -11.43 10.73
CA PRO A 123 11.97 -10.47 11.80
C PRO A 123 13.15 -10.72 12.75
N ALA A 124 14.22 -9.95 12.60
CA ALA A 124 15.26 -9.83 13.62
C ALA A 124 14.69 -9.11 14.85
N LEU A 125 13.84 -9.80 15.60
CA LEU A 125 13.44 -9.45 16.95
C LEU A 125 13.50 -10.71 17.81
N GLY A 126 14.72 -11.07 18.21
CA GLY A 126 14.92 -12.09 19.24
C GLY A 126 14.19 -11.69 20.54
N PRO A 127 13.71 -12.67 21.33
CA PRO A 127 13.11 -12.37 22.62
C PRO A 127 14.18 -11.74 23.52
N ALA A 128 14.00 -10.47 23.85
CA ALA A 128 14.77 -9.81 24.90
C ALA A 128 14.48 -10.56 26.22
N ARG A 129 15.38 -11.48 26.57
CA ARG A 129 15.38 -12.20 27.83
C ARG A 129 15.35 -11.18 28.96
N ALA A 130 14.34 -11.32 29.81
CA ALA A 130 14.21 -10.64 31.08
C ALA A 130 15.54 -10.70 31.84
N HIS A 131 16.15 -9.54 32.08
CA HIS A 131 17.08 -9.39 33.18
C HIS A 131 16.25 -8.95 34.39
N GLU A 132 16.06 -9.90 35.29
CA GLU A 132 15.55 -9.65 36.64
C GLU A 132 16.42 -8.60 37.33
N ASN A 133 15.76 -7.62 37.95
CA ASN A 133 16.40 -6.67 38.84
C ASN A 133 16.88 -7.39 40.10
N ALA A 134 18.20 -7.54 40.25
CA ALA A 134 18.83 -7.77 41.54
C ALA A 134 19.38 -6.45 42.09
N THR A 135 19.00 -6.17 43.32
CA THR A 135 19.27 -4.97 44.11
C THR A 135 20.73 -4.81 44.52
N ALA A 136 21.13 -3.54 44.64
CA ALA A 136 22.16 -2.98 45.52
C ALA A 136 23.64 -3.36 45.29
N ARG A 137 24.45 -2.39 44.85
CA ARG A 137 25.45 -1.72 45.71
C ARG A 137 26.19 -0.60 44.97
N GLU A 138 26.40 0.48 45.71
CA GLU A 138 27.21 1.66 45.43
C GLU A 138 28.58 1.32 44.82
N ARG A 139 29.01 2.14 43.84
CA ARG A 139 30.34 2.75 43.72
C ARG A 139 30.46 3.49 42.40
N GLU A 140 30.33 4.82 42.44
CA GLU A 140 31.24 5.69 41.70
C GLU A 140 32.63 5.61 42.38
N PRO A 141 33.77 5.77 41.67
CA PRO A 141 34.00 6.98 40.87
C PRO A 141 34.82 6.84 39.57
N SER A 142 34.72 7.91 38.77
CA SER A 142 35.75 8.52 37.91
C SER A 142 36.35 7.70 36.77
N HIS A 143 36.06 8.10 35.51
CA HIS A 143 37.03 8.46 34.44
C HIS A 143 36.27 8.93 33.17
N PRO A 144 36.91 9.69 32.26
CA PRO A 144 36.30 10.84 31.58
C PRO A 144 35.38 10.46 30.42
N SER A 145 34.33 11.25 30.26
CA SER A 145 33.46 11.22 29.09
C SER A 145 34.28 11.58 27.84
N THR A 146 34.76 10.55 27.12
CA THR A 146 35.19 10.75 25.75
C THR A 146 33.93 10.73 24.92
N ALA A 147 33.35 11.91 24.72
CA ALA A 147 32.39 12.13 23.66
C ALA A 147 33.09 11.81 22.34
N LEU A 148 32.99 10.56 21.90
CA LEU A 148 33.25 10.19 20.52
C LEU A 148 32.21 10.93 19.69
N ASN A 149 32.68 12.04 19.15
CA ASN A 149 32.13 12.82 18.07
C ASN A 149 31.50 11.90 17.01
N ALA A 150 30.22 11.58 17.17
CA ALA A 150 29.44 10.92 16.14
C ALA A 150 29.07 12.01 15.12
N PRO A 151 29.42 11.86 13.83
CA PRO A 151 29.00 12.83 12.83
C PRO A 151 27.48 12.92 12.81
N ALA A 152 26.96 14.15 12.74
CA ALA A 152 25.53 14.39 12.56
C ALA A 152 25.00 13.55 11.40
N PRO A 153 23.79 12.97 11.50
CA PRO A 153 23.22 12.23 10.39
C PRO A 153 23.16 13.14 9.17
N GLU A 154 23.80 12.72 8.07
CA GLU A 154 23.78 13.48 6.84
C GLU A 154 22.32 13.73 6.42
N PRO A 155 21.99 14.96 5.96
CA PRO A 155 20.65 15.26 5.51
C PRO A 155 20.28 14.30 4.37
N ILE A 156 19.12 13.64 4.51
CA ILE A 156 18.57 12.79 3.46
C ILE A 156 18.30 13.68 2.25
N VAL A 157 19.20 13.63 1.25
CA VAL A 157 19.01 14.34 0.00
C VAL A 157 17.98 13.58 -0.83
N ILE A 158 16.71 14.01 -0.73
CA ILE A 158 15.65 13.53 -1.61
C ILE A 158 15.98 14.05 -3.01
N ARG A 159 16.53 13.19 -3.87
CA ARG A 159 16.73 13.52 -5.28
C ARG A 159 15.36 13.66 -5.93
N PRO A 160 15.06 14.76 -6.64
CA PRO A 160 13.79 14.91 -7.34
C PRO A 160 13.68 13.84 -8.42
N ASP A 161 12.64 13.00 -8.32
CA ASP A 161 12.35 11.98 -9.33
C ASP A 161 11.83 12.67 -10.60
N ALA A 162 12.57 12.53 -11.70
CA ALA A 162 12.22 13.11 -12.99
C ALA A 162 10.84 12.62 -13.51
N ARG A 163 10.38 11.45 -13.05
CA ARG A 163 9.04 10.94 -13.38
C ARG A 163 7.93 11.76 -12.74
N LEU A 164 8.13 12.23 -11.51
CA LEU A 164 7.16 13.10 -10.82
C LEU A 164 7.09 14.48 -11.49
N ALA A 165 8.21 14.99 -12.02
CA ALA A 165 8.22 16.24 -12.77
C ALA A 165 7.36 16.15 -14.05
N ALA A 166 7.38 15.00 -14.74
CA ALA A 166 6.54 14.73 -15.90
C ALA A 166 5.04 14.65 -15.58
N LEU A 167 4.66 14.49 -14.30
CA LEU A 167 3.27 14.42 -13.83
C LEU A 167 2.77 15.75 -13.25
N SER A 168 3.61 16.79 -13.18
CA SER A 168 3.27 18.12 -12.64
C SER A 168 2.14 18.86 -13.39
N TRP A 169 1.77 18.41 -14.59
CA TRP A 169 0.63 18.95 -15.32
C TRP A 169 -0.72 18.51 -14.72
N LEU A 170 -0.76 17.38 -14.01
CA LEU A 170 -1.96 16.90 -13.32
C LEU A 170 -2.42 17.86 -12.21
N ASP A 171 -1.48 18.62 -11.62
CA ASP A 171 -1.80 19.60 -10.58
C ASP A 171 -2.50 20.86 -11.10
N ARG A 172 -2.55 21.04 -12.43
CA ARG A 172 -3.25 22.15 -13.08
C ARG A 172 -4.69 21.81 -13.48
N LEU A 173 -5.11 20.56 -13.34
CA LEU A 173 -6.45 20.11 -13.69
C LEU A 173 -7.45 20.28 -12.52
N PRO A 174 -8.72 20.63 -12.81
CA PRO A 174 -9.81 20.50 -11.87
C PRO A 174 -9.88 19.08 -11.29
N LEU A 175 -10.28 18.95 -10.01
CA LEU A 175 -10.30 17.68 -9.29
C LEU A 175 -11.08 16.59 -10.05
N ILE A 176 -12.21 16.97 -10.67
CA ILE A 176 -13.09 16.05 -11.40
C ILE A 176 -12.38 15.42 -12.61
N ASP A 177 -11.57 16.22 -13.33
CA ASP A 177 -10.86 15.78 -14.54
C ASP A 177 -9.65 14.91 -14.19
N ARG A 178 -9.03 15.16 -13.03
CA ARG A 178 -7.95 14.31 -12.50
C ARG A 178 -8.45 12.89 -12.22
N PHE A 179 -9.61 12.74 -11.60
CA PHE A 179 -10.17 11.43 -11.28
C PHE A 179 -10.65 10.68 -12.52
N ALA A 180 -11.12 11.39 -13.55
CA ALA A 180 -11.56 10.79 -14.80
C ALA A 180 -10.43 10.10 -15.60
N LEU A 181 -9.17 10.45 -15.37
CA LEU A 181 -8.01 9.79 -16.01
C LEU A 181 -7.71 8.39 -15.46
N PHE A 182 -8.37 7.99 -14.35
CA PHE A 182 -8.13 6.71 -13.65
C PHE A 182 -9.40 5.87 -13.45
N ALA A 183 -10.51 6.25 -14.09
CA ALA A 183 -11.77 5.51 -14.12
C ALA A 183 -11.87 4.70 -15.42
#